data_AF-A0A351YFV1-F1
#
_entry.id   AF-A0A351YFV1-F1
#
_cell.length_a   1.000
_cell.length_b   1.000
_cell.length_c   1.000
_cell.angle_alpha   90.00
_cell.angle_beta   90.00
_cell.angle_gamma   90.00
#
_symmetry.space_group_name_H-M   'P 1'
#
loop_
_entity.id
_entity.type
_entity.pdbx_description
1 polymer ?
#
loop_
_entity_poly.entity_id
_entity_poly.type
_entity_poly.pdbx_seq_one_letter_code
_entity_poly.pdbx_strand_id
1 'polypeptide(L)'
;MVSASVRPLSGNQAEVKVGIKILAGFHIYKEVGQGDPYLPLKLEFQLPDGAKLGKADYPAAKPFGDKGTTMYEDNLTVTQIVEGVSASSKLTCKVSCQCCDAHVCMPPLEKEFVLTVK
;
A
#
# COMPACT_ATOMS: atom_id res chain seq x y z
N MET A 1 -2.16 -11.29 -4.74
CA MET A 1 -3.41 -11.07 -3.96
C MET A 1 -3.23 -9.85 -3.07
N VAL A 2 -4.15 -8.89 -3.11
CA VAL A 2 -4.15 -7.70 -2.22
C VAL A 2 -5.27 -7.83 -1.19
N SER A 3 -4.95 -7.51 0.06
CA SER A 3 -5.85 -7.51 1.23
C SER A 3 -5.61 -6.25 2.07
N ALA A 4 -6.65 -5.75 2.73
CA ALA A 4 -6.53 -4.68 3.72
C ALA A 4 -7.32 -5.04 4.98
N SER A 5 -6.82 -4.62 6.14
CA SER A 5 -7.47 -4.80 7.43
C SER A 5 -7.25 -3.58 8.31
N VAL A 6 -8.19 -3.31 9.21
CA VAL A 6 -8.09 -2.23 10.20
C VAL A 6 -8.21 -2.79 11.61
N ARG A 7 -7.42 -2.25 12.52
CA ARG A 7 -7.47 -2.57 13.95
C ARG A 7 -7.45 -1.28 14.77
N PRO A 8 -8.34 -1.11 15.77
CA PRO A 8 -8.25 0.04 16.68
C PRO A 8 -6.97 -0.01 17.52
N LEU A 9 -6.41 1.16 17.79
CA LEU A 9 -5.33 1.39 18.74
C LEU A 9 -5.85 2.23 19.91
N SER A 10 -5.06 2.37 20.98
CA SER A 10 -5.39 3.25 22.10
C SER A 10 -5.44 4.71 21.66
N GLY A 11 -6.45 5.47 22.11
CA GLY A 11 -6.48 6.94 21.95
C GLY A 11 -6.92 7.45 20.58
N ASN A 12 -8.14 7.09 20.14
CA ASN A 12 -8.73 7.51 18.85
C ASN A 12 -7.81 7.29 17.63
N GLN A 13 -7.07 6.18 17.64
CA GLN A 13 -6.18 5.78 16.57
C GLN A 13 -6.60 4.42 16.02
N ALA A 14 -6.25 4.14 14.78
CA ALA A 14 -6.36 2.82 14.17
C ALA A 14 -5.13 2.52 13.33
N GLU A 15 -4.80 1.23 13.24
CA GLU A 15 -3.77 0.69 12.39
C GLU A 15 -4.42 0.05 11.16
N VAL A 16 -4.07 0.51 9.97
CA VAL A 16 -4.49 -0.11 8.71
C VAL A 16 -3.32 -0.92 8.14
N LYS A 17 -3.50 -2.23 7.99
CA LYS A 17 -2.51 -3.10 7.35
C LYS A 17 -2.97 -3.47 5.95
N VAL A 18 -2.13 -3.16 4.96
CA VAL A 18 -2.31 -3.55 3.57
C VAL A 18 -1.29 -4.64 3.25
N GLY A 19 -1.79 -5.85 3.07
CA GLY A 19 -1.00 -7.01 2.67
C GLY A 19 -1.09 -7.25 1.17
N ILE A 20 0.05 -7.41 0.50
CA ILE A 20 0.14 -7.75 -0.91
C ILE A 20 1.02 -8.99 -1.06
N LYS A 21 0.45 -10.05 -1.60
CA LYS A 21 1.16 -11.25 -2.04
C LYS A 21 1.45 -11.14 -3.53
N ILE A 22 2.72 -11.21 -3.89
CA ILE A 22 3.25 -11.16 -5.25
C ILE A 22 3.62 -12.59 -5.63
N LEU A 23 3.26 -13.00 -6.85
CA LEU A 23 3.60 -14.33 -7.32
C LEU A 23 5.12 -14.43 -7.57
N ALA A 24 5.72 -15.58 -7.31
CA ALA A 24 7.15 -15.78 -7.59
C ALA A 24 7.47 -15.45 -9.06
N GLY A 25 8.56 -14.72 -9.28
CA GLY A 25 8.96 -14.21 -10.61
C GLY A 25 8.29 -12.90 -11.02
N PHE A 26 7.39 -12.36 -10.20
CA PHE A 26 6.82 -11.03 -10.37
C PHE A 26 7.32 -10.07 -9.30
N HIS A 27 7.25 -8.78 -9.61
CA HIS A 27 7.58 -7.68 -8.71
C HIS A 27 6.64 -6.49 -8.90
N ILE A 28 6.57 -5.63 -7.88
CA ILE A 28 5.93 -4.32 -7.96
C ILE A 28 6.92 -3.24 -7.55
N TYR A 29 6.78 -2.04 -8.08
CA TYR A 29 7.71 -0.95 -7.80
C TYR A 29 7.30 -0.17 -6.55
N LYS A 30 8.26 0.16 -5.69
CA LYS A 30 8.07 1.07 -4.56
C LYS A 30 8.39 2.50 -4.98
N GLU A 31 9.54 2.68 -5.60
CA GLU A 31 10.00 3.95 -6.15
C GLU A 31 10.49 3.70 -7.57
N VAL A 32 10.21 4.64 -8.46
CA VAL A 32 10.54 4.52 -9.87
C VAL A 32 11.52 5.64 -10.21
N GLY A 33 12.68 5.25 -10.70
CA GLY A 33 13.74 6.15 -11.14
C GLY A 33 13.26 7.07 -12.25
N GLN A 34 13.93 8.22 -12.39
CA GLN A 34 13.55 9.22 -13.37
C GLN A 34 13.60 8.64 -14.79
N GLY A 35 12.47 8.73 -15.50
CA GLY A 35 12.35 8.30 -16.90
C GLY A 35 11.92 6.83 -17.10
N ASP A 36 11.73 6.05 -16.04
CA ASP A 36 11.17 4.72 -16.15
C ASP A 36 9.62 4.79 -16.23
N PRO A 37 8.96 4.07 -17.17
CA PRO A 37 7.52 4.19 -17.43
C PRO A 37 6.64 3.37 -16.46
N TYR A 38 7.19 2.96 -15.31
CA TYR A 38 6.51 2.06 -14.38
C TYR A 38 5.61 2.82 -13.39
N LEU A 39 4.53 2.17 -12.94
CA LEU A 39 3.67 2.72 -11.89
C LEU A 39 4.05 2.16 -10.51
N PRO A 40 4.52 3.01 -9.57
CA PRO A 40 4.82 2.57 -8.22
C PRO A 40 3.55 2.22 -7.44
N LEU A 41 3.73 1.47 -6.34
CA LEU A 41 2.71 1.23 -5.34
C LEU A 41 2.27 2.55 -4.72
N LYS A 42 1.00 2.89 -4.92
CA LYS A 42 0.32 4.03 -4.34
C LYS A 42 -0.78 3.55 -3.41
N LEU A 43 -0.77 4.05 -2.18
CA LEU A 43 -1.86 3.89 -1.22
C LEU A 43 -2.53 5.24 -1.04
N GLU A 44 -3.80 5.32 -1.40
CA GLU A 44 -4.64 6.51 -1.19
C GLU A 44 -5.68 6.19 -0.12
N PHE A 45 -5.78 7.07 0.87
CA PHE A 45 -6.73 6.89 1.97
C PHE A 45 -7.73 8.03 1.96
N GLN A 46 -9.02 7.69 1.96
CA GLN A 46 -10.10 8.62 2.23
C GLN A 46 -10.51 8.42 3.68
N LEU A 47 -10.31 9.45 4.48
CA LEU A 47 -10.56 9.45 5.91
C LEU A 47 -11.84 10.24 6.22
N PRO A 48 -12.54 9.91 7.33
CA PRO A 48 -13.65 10.71 7.79
C PRO A 48 -13.19 12.08 8.31
N ASP A 49 -14.13 13.02 8.46
CA ASP A 49 -13.83 14.36 8.92
C ASP A 49 -13.12 14.36 10.28
N GLY A 50 -12.03 15.13 10.37
CA GLY A 50 -11.20 15.24 11.57
C GLY A 50 -10.13 14.15 11.72
N ALA A 51 -10.16 13.09 10.92
CA ALA A 51 -9.12 12.06 10.92
C ALA A 51 -7.92 12.45 10.04
N LYS A 52 -6.74 11.94 10.39
CA LYS A 52 -5.46 12.24 9.73
C LYS A 52 -4.63 10.98 9.53
N LEU A 53 -3.82 10.96 8.46
CA LEU A 53 -2.81 9.94 8.28
C LEU A 53 -1.63 10.24 9.21
N GLY A 54 -1.32 9.29 10.07
CA GLY A 54 -0.12 9.27 10.88
C GLY A 54 1.06 8.62 10.14
N LYS A 55 1.97 8.04 10.92
CA LYS A 55 3.16 7.36 10.38
C LYS A 55 2.77 6.16 9.50
N ALA A 56 3.38 6.08 8.32
CA ALA A 56 3.36 4.90 7.47
C ALA A 56 4.67 4.13 7.64
N ASP A 57 4.57 2.81 7.74
CA ASP A 57 5.70 1.89 7.77
C ASP A 57 5.64 0.99 6.53
N TYR A 58 6.64 1.15 5.68
CA TYR A 58 6.84 0.34 4.48
C TYR A 58 8.02 -0.59 4.73
N PRO A 59 7.94 -1.87 4.31
CA PRO A 59 9.08 -2.76 4.42
C PRO A 59 10.24 -2.27 3.54
N ALA A 60 11.44 -2.77 3.82
CA ALA A 60 12.60 -2.47 2.98
C ALA A 60 12.38 -2.99 1.56
N ALA A 61 12.53 -2.11 0.57
CA ALA A 61 12.48 -2.47 -0.84
C ALA A 61 13.87 -2.89 -1.34
N LYS A 62 13.90 -3.74 -2.36
CA LYS A 62 15.13 -4.15 -3.05
C LYS A 62 15.44 -3.16 -4.18
N PRO A 63 16.71 -2.84 -4.45
CA PRO A 63 17.07 -2.05 -5.63
C PRO A 63 16.77 -2.85 -6.91
N PHE A 64 16.37 -2.14 -7.96
CA PHE A 64 16.11 -2.67 -9.29
C PHE A 64 16.87 -1.83 -10.34
N GLY A 65 17.89 -2.45 -10.93
CA GLY A 65 18.81 -1.76 -11.84
C GLY A 65 19.56 -0.60 -11.18
N ASP A 66 20.07 0.32 -12.00
CA ASP A 66 21.02 1.36 -11.56
C ASP A 66 20.40 2.78 -11.47
N LYS A 67 19.11 2.92 -11.78
CA LYS A 67 18.42 4.22 -11.85
C LYS A 67 17.71 4.66 -10.55
N GLY A 68 17.96 3.97 -9.45
CA GLY A 68 17.29 4.23 -8.17
C GLY A 68 15.86 3.69 -8.08
N THR A 69 15.41 2.92 -9.07
CA THR A 69 14.15 2.17 -8.99
C THR A 69 14.27 1.11 -7.88
N THR A 70 13.24 0.98 -7.06
CA THR A 70 13.17 -0.05 -6.01
C THR A 70 11.89 -0.86 -6.14
N MET A 71 11.94 -2.13 -5.73
CA MET A 71 10.88 -3.10 -5.92
C MET A 71 10.63 -3.97 -4.70
N TYR A 72 9.45 -4.57 -4.66
CA TYR A 72 9.09 -5.64 -3.74
C TYR A 72 8.88 -6.94 -4.51
N GLU A 73 9.29 -8.03 -3.89
CA GLU A 73 9.08 -9.41 -4.33
C GLU A 73 8.39 -10.20 -3.20
N ASP A 74 7.84 -11.37 -3.53
CA ASP A 74 7.18 -12.29 -2.60
C ASP A 74 5.97 -11.70 -1.87
N ASN A 75 6.18 -10.99 -0.76
CA ASN A 75 5.11 -10.44 0.05
C ASN A 75 5.55 -9.10 0.64
N LEU A 76 4.60 -8.16 0.69
CA LEU A 76 4.77 -6.96 1.48
C LEU A 76 3.56 -6.72 2.39
N THR A 77 3.83 -6.09 3.52
CA THR A 77 2.80 -5.57 4.43
C THR A 77 3.13 -4.13 4.72
N VAL A 78 2.25 -3.21 4.32
CA VAL A 78 2.35 -1.80 4.67
C VAL A 78 1.46 -1.54 5.87
N THR A 79 1.98 -0.82 6.86
CA THR A 79 1.22 -0.42 8.05
C THR A 79 1.03 1.09 8.03
N GLN A 80 -0.21 1.55 8.01
CA GLN A 80 -0.56 2.97 8.05
C GLN A 80 -1.31 3.27 9.35
N ILE A 81 -0.78 4.19 10.15
CA ILE A 81 -1.50 4.72 11.31
C ILE A 81 -2.50 5.78 10.85
N VAL A 82 -3.71 5.72 11.39
CA VAL A 82 -4.76 6.73 11.21
C VAL A 82 -5.12 7.27 12.59
N GLU A 83 -5.14 8.58 12.72
CA GLU A 83 -5.45 9.28 13.97
C GLU A 83 -6.79 10.01 13.85
N GLY A 84 -7.47 10.26 14.97
CA GLY A 84 -8.77 10.93 14.98
C GLY A 84 -9.93 10.04 14.52
N VAL A 85 -9.78 8.71 14.62
CA VAL A 85 -10.83 7.75 14.30
C VAL A 85 -11.37 7.08 15.56
N SER A 86 -12.69 6.94 15.60
CA SER A 86 -13.43 6.25 16.68
C SER A 86 -13.95 4.89 16.21
N ALA A 87 -14.43 4.09 17.16
CA ALA A 87 -15.18 2.88 16.82
C ALA A 87 -16.36 3.23 15.88
N SER A 88 -16.58 2.41 14.87
CA SER A 88 -17.52 2.62 13.75
C SER A 88 -17.12 3.67 12.69
N SER A 89 -15.95 4.30 12.81
CA SER A 89 -15.42 5.16 11.74
C SER A 89 -15.17 4.34 10.48
N LYS A 90 -15.64 4.85 9.33
CA LYS A 90 -15.38 4.26 8.02
C LYS A 90 -14.22 4.99 7.36
N LEU A 91 -13.29 4.22 6.80
CA LEU A 91 -12.19 4.73 6.00
C LEU A 91 -12.03 3.88 4.74
N THR A 92 -11.66 4.51 3.64
CA THR A 92 -11.45 3.83 2.36
C THR A 92 -9.97 3.83 2.03
N CYS A 93 -9.42 2.67 1.71
CA CYS A 93 -8.05 2.51 1.24
C CYS A 93 -8.07 2.03 -0.21
N LYS A 94 -7.56 2.86 -1.13
CA LYS A 94 -7.34 2.49 -2.52
C LYS A 94 -5.87 2.12 -2.71
N VAL A 95 -5.65 0.92 -3.21
CA VAL A 95 -4.33 0.38 -3.57
C VAL A 95 -4.22 0.40 -5.07
N SER A 96 -3.26 1.14 -5.61
CA SER A 96 -2.93 1.14 -7.03
C SER A 96 -1.47 0.74 -7.23
N CYS A 97 -1.20 -0.22 -8.10
CA CYS A 97 0.17 -0.60 -8.46
C CYS A 97 0.22 -1.25 -9.84
N GLN A 98 1.41 -1.31 -10.42
CA GLN A 98 1.69 -2.15 -11.58
C GLN A 98 2.59 -3.30 -11.19
N CYS A 99 2.24 -4.48 -11.67
CA CYS A 99 2.97 -5.71 -11.46
C CYS A 99 3.64 -6.11 -12.78
N CYS A 100 4.93 -6.39 -12.75
CA CYS A 100 5.68 -6.85 -13.92
C CYS A 100 6.44 -8.13 -13.60
N ASP A 101 6.75 -8.89 -14.63
CA ASP A 101 7.76 -9.94 -14.59
C ASP A 101 8.97 -9.54 -15.45
N ALA A 102 9.86 -10.49 -15.75
CA ALA A 102 11.06 -10.25 -16.55
C ALA A 102 10.79 -9.89 -18.04
N HIS A 103 9.57 -10.09 -18.54
CA HIS A 103 9.21 -9.96 -19.95
C HIS A 103 8.08 -8.97 -20.19
N VAL A 104 7.10 -8.89 -19.30
CA VAL A 104 5.88 -8.11 -19.49
C VAL A 104 5.40 -7.43 -18.21
N CYS A 105 4.83 -6.24 -18.38
CA CYS A 105 4.08 -5.56 -17.33
C CYS A 105 2.58 -5.81 -17.51
N MET A 106 1.93 -6.22 -16.44
CA MET A 106 0.49 -6.40 -16.41
C MET A 106 -0.22 -5.03 -16.42
N PRO A 107 -1.50 -4.98 -16.83
CA PRO A 107 -2.31 -3.79 -16.64
C PRO A 107 -2.28 -3.31 -15.18
N PRO A 108 -2.41 -2.00 -14.93
CA PRO A 108 -2.44 -1.47 -13.58
C PRO A 108 -3.55 -2.12 -12.76
N LEU A 109 -3.21 -2.55 -11.55
CA LEU A 109 -4.16 -3.05 -10.57
C LEU A 109 -4.64 -1.86 -9.74
N GLU A 110 -5.95 -1.67 -9.68
CA GLU A 110 -6.59 -0.78 -8.71
C GLU A 110 -7.54 -1.60 -7.84
N LYS A 111 -7.44 -1.44 -6.53
CA LYS A 111 -8.32 -2.15 -5.60
C LYS A 111 -8.69 -1.26 -4.43
N GLU A 112 -9.99 -1.11 -4.23
CA GLU A 112 -10.54 -0.30 -3.16
C GLU A 112 -11.03 -1.19 -2.01
N PHE A 113 -10.74 -0.78 -0.78
CA PHE A 113 -11.15 -1.44 0.44
C PHE A 113 -11.86 -0.44 1.36
N VAL A 114 -13.13 -0.70 1.66
CA VAL A 114 -13.86 0.02 2.69
C VAL A 114 -13.66 -0.70 4.02
N LEU A 115 -13.05 -0.01 4.97
CA LEU A 115 -12.67 -0.53 6.28
C LEU A 115 -13.47 0.19 7.36
N THR A 116 -14.07 -0.56 8.27
CA THR A 116 -14.78 -0.02 9.43
C THR A 116 -13.98 -0.35 10.68
N VAL A 117 -13.58 0.68 11.44
CA VAL A 117 -12.93 0.50 12.73
C VAL A 117 -13.93 -0.18 13.66
N LYS A 118 -13.57 -1.34 14.19
CA LYS A 118 -14.40 -2.08 15.15
C LYS A 118 -14.04 -1.69 16.58
#